data_AF-A0AAQ3MC46-F1
#
_entry.id   AF-A0AAQ3MC46-F1
#
_cell.length_a   1.000
_cell.length_b   1.000
_cell.length_c   1.000
_cell.angle_alpha   90.00
_cell.angle_beta   90.00
_cell.angle_gamma   90.00
#
_symmetry.space_group_name_H-M   'P 1'
#
loop_
_entity.id
_entity.type
_entity.pdbx_description
1 polymer ?
#
loop_
_entity_poly.entity_id
_entity_poly.type
_entity_poly.pdbx_seq_one_letter_code
_entity_poly.pdbx_strand_id
1 'polypeptide(L)'
;MAVVKAWYTLLFSFVCLSTSQTLDANSCVAPSAYTQCMSEVTDSATSCFQKNCDSSSSLCESVDNCYSADANCATACTCSAYQGWINCAVANCWNMAHSCEYQEIVVNAVRGCGFALAINFPPYFPPKDDAPGRCSCAIGDVYYNMYESLDLDNHCQTYINEELNAGAITGTAGSWTNECGCCAASHAVSALPDLCPDTDPTSIGYWSKISLYDNNVQVLQRTVCENLFSQNLDCTASPLNYSLPNSNTFYGAQNLPAFGTESISNVGSMTTPAAATIVWSLVNGFPAATAIAAGGSLDSGGSGSSSASSGAVSSNASPSTTSSATSTGGSSNSSSSSSSGGAGTVPLPGFMLVVAATLALTVAWL
;
A
#
# COMPACT_ATOMS: atom_id res chain seq x y z
N MET A 1 -29.38 2.98 -36.29
CA MET A 1 -28.20 2.51 -37.05
C MET A 1 -27.31 3.71 -37.32
N ALA A 2 -26.00 3.51 -37.20
CA ALA A 2 -24.89 4.42 -37.52
C ALA A 2 -24.32 5.31 -36.37
N VAL A 3 -23.27 4.74 -35.76
CA VAL A 3 -21.99 5.37 -35.39
C VAL A 3 -21.99 6.51 -34.37
N VAL A 4 -21.89 6.17 -33.08
CA VAL A 4 -21.14 6.97 -32.11
C VAL A 4 -19.89 6.18 -31.75
N LYS A 5 -18.79 6.52 -32.43
CA LYS A 5 -17.47 5.95 -32.22
C LYS A 5 -16.82 6.59 -30.99
N ALA A 6 -16.30 5.70 -30.14
CA ALA A 6 -15.31 5.88 -29.10
C ALA A 6 -14.49 7.17 -29.13
N TRP A 7 -14.53 7.89 -28.01
CA TRP A 7 -13.44 8.75 -27.55
C TRP A 7 -13.21 8.42 -26.08
N TYR A 8 -12.53 7.30 -25.83
CA TYR A 8 -11.92 7.04 -24.53
C TYR A 8 -10.58 7.76 -24.54
N THR A 9 -10.49 8.83 -23.77
CA THR A 9 -9.24 9.49 -23.43
C THR A 9 -8.36 8.46 -22.70
N LEU A 10 -7.27 8.04 -23.34
CA LEU A 10 -6.19 7.26 -22.73
C LEU A 10 -5.56 8.12 -21.63
N LEU A 11 -6.09 8.04 -20.42
CA LEU A 11 -5.34 8.37 -19.22
C LEU A 11 -4.33 7.26 -19.03
N PHE A 12 -3.11 7.48 -19.53
CA PHE A 12 -1.97 6.65 -19.14
C PHE A 12 -1.80 6.82 -17.63
N SER A 13 -2.24 5.82 -16.88
CA SER A 13 -1.97 5.74 -15.45
C SER A 13 -0.50 5.37 -15.33
N PHE A 14 0.33 6.39 -15.17
CA PHE A 14 1.75 6.22 -14.91
C PHE A 14 1.91 5.72 -13.48
N VAL A 15 2.18 4.42 -13.32
CA VAL A 15 2.66 3.87 -12.05
C VAL A 15 4.17 4.08 -12.03
N CYS A 16 4.59 5.27 -11.61
CA CYS A 16 5.97 5.47 -11.17
C CYS A 16 6.04 4.96 -9.73
N LEU A 17 6.72 3.83 -9.52
CA LEU A 17 7.14 3.48 -8.17
C LEU A 17 8.04 4.62 -7.72
N SER A 18 7.72 5.16 -6.55
CA SER A 18 8.52 6.19 -5.94
C SER A 18 8.88 5.62 -4.58
N THR A 19 10.15 5.27 -4.43
CA THR A 19 10.78 4.85 -3.16
C THR A 19 10.85 6.01 -2.15
N SER A 20 9.84 6.88 -2.10
CA SER A 20 9.70 7.85 -1.02
C SER A 20 9.32 7.05 0.24
N GLN A 21 10.35 6.79 1.06
CA GLN A 21 10.35 6.16 2.38
C GLN A 21 10.53 4.63 2.38
N THR A 22 11.74 4.17 2.03
CA THR A 22 12.20 2.86 2.49
C THR A 22 12.48 2.91 3.99
N LEU A 23 12.24 1.80 4.70
CA LEU A 23 12.66 1.67 6.09
C LEU A 23 14.18 1.91 6.19
N ASP A 24 14.62 2.70 7.17
CA ASP A 24 16.05 2.85 7.45
C ASP A 24 16.60 1.49 7.90
N ALA A 25 17.44 0.91 7.05
CA ALA A 25 18.04 -0.40 7.31
C ALA A 25 18.77 -0.45 8.65
N ASN A 26 19.38 0.66 9.10
CA ASN A 26 20.11 0.70 10.37
C ASN A 26 19.18 0.59 11.59
N SER A 27 17.91 0.95 11.41
CA SER A 27 16.87 0.85 12.42
C SER A 27 16.24 -0.55 12.45
N CYS A 28 16.57 -1.44 11.51
CA CYS A 28 16.08 -2.81 11.48
C CYS A 28 16.86 -3.73 12.43
N VAL A 29 16.18 -4.78 12.92
CA VAL A 29 16.80 -5.84 13.74
C VAL A 29 17.92 -6.60 13.01
N ALA A 30 17.84 -6.73 11.69
CA ALA A 30 18.87 -7.34 10.86
C ALA A 30 19.22 -6.45 9.65
N PRO A 31 19.99 -5.35 9.85
CA PRO A 31 20.24 -4.33 8.82
C PRO A 31 20.81 -4.88 7.50
N SER A 32 21.83 -5.73 7.59
CA SER A 32 22.49 -6.31 6.41
C SER A 32 21.57 -7.26 5.66
N ALA A 33 20.81 -8.09 6.39
CA ALA A 33 19.87 -9.02 5.77
C ALA A 33 18.68 -8.30 5.13
N TYR A 34 18.19 -7.23 5.76
CA TYR A 34 17.17 -6.36 5.17
C TYR A 34 17.67 -5.71 3.88
N THR A 35 18.85 -5.10 3.91
CA THR A 35 19.45 -4.44 2.73
C THR A 35 19.65 -5.42 1.57
N GLN A 36 20.20 -6.61 1.87
CA GLN A 36 20.37 -7.66 0.87
C GLN A 36 19.04 -8.10 0.28
N CYS A 37 18.03 -8.37 1.11
CA CYS A 37 16.71 -8.77 0.67
C CYS A 37 16.05 -7.72 -0.23
N MET A 38 16.12 -6.43 0.16
CA MET A 38 15.59 -5.33 -0.63
C MET A 38 16.27 -5.23 -2.01
N SER A 39 17.58 -5.44 -2.07
CA SER A 39 18.33 -5.47 -3.34
C SER A 39 17.87 -6.63 -4.22
N GLU A 40 17.82 -7.85 -3.67
CA GLU A 40 17.41 -9.05 -4.42
C GLU A 40 15.99 -8.92 -4.99
N VAL A 41 15.05 -8.37 -4.20
CA VAL A 41 13.68 -8.11 -4.68
C VAL A 41 13.67 -7.05 -5.78
N THR A 42 14.46 -5.98 -5.63
CA THR A 42 14.55 -4.90 -6.63
C THR A 42 15.15 -5.40 -7.94
N ASP A 43 16.18 -6.23 -7.89
CA ASP A 43 16.81 -6.86 -9.06
C ASP A 43 15.84 -7.83 -9.75
N SER A 44 15.09 -8.60 -8.96
CA SER A 44 14.06 -9.51 -9.45
C SER A 44 12.92 -8.76 -10.14
N ALA A 45 12.45 -7.66 -9.55
CA ALA A 45 11.41 -6.82 -10.12
C ALA A 45 11.88 -6.17 -11.43
N THR A 46 13.08 -5.60 -11.44
CA THR A 46 13.69 -5.01 -12.65
C THR A 46 13.81 -6.07 -13.76
N SER A 47 14.25 -7.28 -13.41
CA SER A 47 14.33 -8.41 -14.34
C SER A 47 12.95 -8.83 -14.85
N CYS A 48 11.91 -8.79 -14.01
CA CYS A 48 10.52 -9.06 -14.40
C CYS A 48 10.07 -8.09 -15.49
N PHE A 49 10.30 -6.79 -15.29
CA PHE A 49 9.97 -5.76 -16.27
C PHE A 49 10.74 -5.94 -17.58
N GLN A 50 12.06 -6.11 -17.52
CA GLN A 50 12.89 -6.28 -18.70
C GLN A 50 12.53 -7.51 -19.54
N LYS A 51 12.13 -8.62 -18.88
CA LYS A 51 11.86 -9.89 -19.54
C LYS A 51 10.43 -10.01 -20.07
N ASN A 52 9.45 -9.54 -19.30
CA ASN A 52 8.04 -9.84 -19.56
C ASN A 52 7.26 -8.63 -20.06
N CYS A 53 7.72 -7.42 -19.71
CA CYS A 53 7.03 -6.22 -20.12
C CYS A 53 7.76 -5.66 -21.34
N ASP A 54 7.00 -5.28 -22.37
CA ASP A 54 7.51 -4.70 -23.63
C ASP A 54 8.17 -3.34 -23.34
N SER A 55 9.31 -3.39 -22.68
CA SER A 55 10.06 -2.26 -22.15
C SER A 55 10.97 -1.79 -23.27
N SER A 56 10.40 -1.00 -24.18
CA SER A 56 11.16 -0.34 -25.25
C SER A 56 12.18 0.68 -24.70
N SER A 57 12.14 0.98 -23.41
CA SER A 57 13.05 1.91 -22.76
C SER A 57 14.28 1.19 -22.20
N SER A 58 15.45 1.56 -22.70
CA SER A 58 16.78 1.33 -22.10
C SER A 58 16.97 1.98 -20.72
N LEU A 59 15.89 2.29 -20.02
CA LEU A 59 15.85 3.12 -18.80
C LEU A 59 15.33 2.34 -17.58
N CYS A 60 14.96 1.06 -17.70
CA CYS A 60 14.58 0.22 -16.56
C CYS A 60 15.84 -0.28 -15.85
N GLU A 61 16.53 0.66 -15.19
CA GLU A 61 17.71 0.43 -14.34
C GLU A 61 17.33 0.25 -12.87
N SER A 62 16.11 0.62 -12.49
CA SER A 62 15.53 0.53 -11.15
C SER A 62 14.01 0.38 -11.25
N VAL A 63 13.37 -0.13 -10.21
CA VAL A 63 11.90 -0.22 -10.13
C VAL A 63 11.18 1.11 -10.36
N ASP A 64 11.81 2.23 -10.03
CA ASP A 64 11.21 3.56 -10.11
C ASP A 64 11.19 4.13 -11.54
N ASN A 65 12.04 3.59 -12.43
CA ASN A 65 12.15 3.99 -13.83
C ASN A 65 11.86 2.84 -14.81
N CYS A 66 11.23 1.77 -14.33
CA CYS A 66 10.69 0.72 -15.19
C CYS A 66 9.28 1.11 -15.66
N TYR A 67 9.09 1.15 -16.97
CA TYR A 67 7.80 1.49 -17.59
C TYR A 67 7.40 0.44 -18.62
N SER A 68 6.10 0.21 -18.75
CA SER A 68 5.54 -0.60 -19.82
C SER A 68 4.21 -0.04 -20.30
N ALA A 69 3.96 -0.17 -21.60
CA ALA A 69 2.64 0.07 -22.19
C ALA A 69 1.64 -1.05 -21.84
N ASP A 70 2.12 -2.23 -21.44
CA ASP A 70 1.28 -3.31 -20.93
C ASP A 70 1.03 -3.08 -19.44
N ALA A 71 -0.15 -2.53 -19.14
CA ALA A 71 -0.59 -2.27 -17.78
C ALA A 71 -0.68 -3.55 -16.92
N ASN A 72 -1.01 -4.70 -17.50
CA ASN A 72 -1.09 -5.96 -16.76
C ASN A 72 0.30 -6.43 -16.37
N CYS A 73 1.25 -6.35 -17.30
CA CYS A 73 2.63 -6.69 -16.99
C CYS A 73 3.24 -5.75 -15.94
N ALA A 74 3.06 -4.45 -16.12
CA ALA A 74 3.54 -3.44 -15.17
C ALA A 74 2.98 -3.68 -13.77
N THR A 75 1.68 -3.93 -13.67
CA THR A 75 1.01 -4.25 -12.40
C THR A 75 1.57 -5.52 -11.80
N ALA A 76 1.70 -6.62 -12.56
CA ALA A 76 2.19 -7.89 -12.05
C ALA A 76 3.62 -7.80 -11.49
N CYS A 77 4.56 -7.17 -12.22
CA CYS A 77 5.93 -6.98 -11.74
C CYS A 77 6.00 -6.05 -10.52
N THR A 78 5.21 -4.97 -10.53
CA THR A 78 5.08 -4.04 -9.39
C THR A 78 4.58 -4.76 -8.14
N CYS A 79 3.55 -5.60 -8.26
CA CYS A 79 2.99 -6.32 -7.13
C CYS A 79 3.91 -7.40 -6.60
N SER A 80 4.66 -8.07 -7.48
CA SER A 80 5.71 -8.98 -7.05
C SER A 80 6.79 -8.25 -6.26
N ALA A 81 7.15 -7.01 -6.65
CA ALA A 81 8.11 -6.18 -5.92
C ALA A 81 7.60 -5.81 -4.53
N TYR A 82 6.37 -5.27 -4.44
CA TYR A 82 5.77 -4.91 -3.15
C TYR A 82 5.63 -6.11 -2.21
N GLN A 83 5.22 -7.27 -2.72
CA GLN A 83 5.17 -8.49 -1.90
C GLN A 83 6.55 -8.83 -1.36
N GLY A 84 7.58 -8.77 -2.20
CA GLY A 84 8.97 -8.99 -1.78
C GLY A 84 9.43 -7.99 -0.72
N TRP A 85 9.20 -6.69 -0.92
CA TRP A 85 9.62 -5.64 0.03
C TRP A 85 8.93 -5.75 1.37
N ILE A 86 7.62 -5.98 1.38
CA ILE A 86 6.87 -6.25 2.60
C ILE A 86 7.42 -7.51 3.27
N ASN A 87 7.71 -8.57 2.52
CA ASN A 87 8.27 -9.80 3.08
C ASN A 87 9.67 -9.57 3.67
N CYS A 88 10.51 -8.75 3.04
CA CYS A 88 11.82 -8.34 3.56
C CYS A 88 11.68 -7.58 4.88
N ALA A 89 10.73 -6.64 4.96
CA ALA A 89 10.44 -5.89 6.18
C ALA A 89 9.93 -6.81 7.30
N VAL A 90 8.97 -7.67 7.01
CA VAL A 90 8.41 -8.64 7.97
C VAL A 90 9.46 -9.65 8.46
N ALA A 91 10.39 -10.07 7.61
CA ALA A 91 11.44 -11.00 7.99
C ALA A 91 12.59 -10.32 8.76
N ASN A 92 13.12 -9.21 8.25
CA ASN A 92 14.41 -8.66 8.70
C ASN A 92 14.31 -7.30 9.42
N CYS A 93 13.13 -6.67 9.39
CA CYS A 93 12.86 -5.35 9.97
C CYS A 93 11.56 -5.36 10.78
N TRP A 94 11.18 -6.51 11.36
CA TRP A 94 9.90 -6.67 12.04
C TRP A 94 9.72 -5.70 13.21
N ASN A 95 10.82 -5.21 13.81
CA ASN A 95 10.80 -4.23 14.87
C ASN A 95 10.27 -2.84 14.43
N MET A 96 10.20 -2.62 13.11
CA MET A 96 9.64 -1.44 12.47
C MET A 96 8.34 -1.75 11.71
N ALA A 97 7.76 -2.95 11.84
CA ALA A 97 6.59 -3.34 11.03
C ALA A 97 5.29 -2.59 11.40
N HIS A 98 5.27 -1.81 12.47
CA HIS A 98 4.17 -0.90 12.79
C HIS A 98 4.47 0.57 12.43
N SER A 99 5.70 0.87 12.00
CA SER A 99 6.17 2.23 11.75
C SER A 99 5.42 2.94 10.64
N CYS A 100 5.41 4.27 10.64
CA CYS A 100 4.88 5.09 9.55
C CYS A 100 5.39 4.63 8.19
N GLU A 101 6.70 4.42 8.08
CA GLU A 101 7.37 4.01 6.86
C GLU A 101 6.87 2.64 6.36
N TYR A 102 6.65 1.69 7.26
CA TYR A 102 6.08 0.39 6.89
C TYR A 102 4.63 0.54 6.40
N GLN A 103 3.81 1.32 7.12
CA GLN A 103 2.42 1.55 6.73
C GLN A 103 2.35 2.21 5.35
N GLU A 104 3.26 3.14 5.02
CA GLU A 104 3.35 3.74 3.68
C GLU A 104 3.72 2.73 2.59
N ILE A 105 4.65 1.81 2.85
CA ILE A 105 4.99 0.74 1.90
C ILE A 105 3.75 -0.09 1.59
N VAL A 106 2.97 -0.45 2.61
CA VAL A 106 1.74 -1.23 2.44
C VAL A 106 0.66 -0.44 1.68
N VAL A 107 0.42 0.82 2.04
CA VAL A 107 -0.53 1.69 1.32
C VAL A 107 -0.16 1.81 -0.16
N ASN A 108 1.14 1.99 -0.47
CA ASN A 108 1.61 2.05 -1.84
C ASN A 108 1.43 0.71 -2.58
N ALA A 109 1.61 -0.43 -1.89
CA ALA A 109 1.33 -1.74 -2.45
C ALA A 109 -0.16 -1.89 -2.81
N VAL A 110 -1.06 -1.50 -1.90
CA VAL A 110 -2.50 -1.55 -2.13
C VAL A 110 -2.90 -0.68 -3.31
N ARG A 111 -2.40 0.56 -3.36
CA ARG A 111 -2.67 1.51 -4.45
C ARG A 111 -2.12 1.01 -5.79
N GLY A 112 -0.90 0.50 -5.81
CA GLY A 112 -0.22 0.05 -7.03
C GLY A 112 -0.79 -1.26 -7.59
N CYS A 113 -1.35 -2.10 -6.72
CA CYS A 113 -1.84 -3.43 -7.09
C CYS A 113 -3.35 -3.55 -7.19
N GLY A 114 -4.09 -2.56 -6.70
CA GLY A 114 -5.54 -2.49 -6.83
C GLY A 114 -6.29 -3.63 -6.16
N PHE A 115 -5.76 -4.21 -5.07
CA PHE A 115 -6.47 -5.26 -4.34
C PHE A 115 -7.36 -4.68 -3.23
N ALA A 116 -8.50 -5.34 -3.02
CA ALA A 116 -9.42 -4.98 -1.95
C ALA A 116 -8.80 -5.33 -0.59
N LEU A 117 -8.56 -4.31 0.24
CA LEU A 117 -8.11 -4.47 1.63
C LEU A 117 -9.06 -5.31 2.49
N ALA A 118 -10.32 -5.44 2.08
CA ALA A 118 -11.37 -6.14 2.82
C ALA A 118 -11.15 -7.65 3.02
N ILE A 119 -10.22 -8.29 2.28
CA ILE A 119 -10.09 -9.77 2.31
C ILE A 119 -8.72 -10.25 2.76
N ASN A 120 -7.63 -9.52 2.48
CA ASN A 120 -6.30 -9.86 2.97
C ASN A 120 -5.53 -8.59 3.29
N PHE A 121 -5.22 -8.41 4.56
CA PHE A 121 -4.28 -7.39 4.98
C PHE A 121 -2.86 -7.93 4.96
N PRO A 122 -1.88 -7.18 4.42
CA PRO A 122 -0.48 -7.46 4.66
C PRO A 122 -0.21 -7.54 6.18
N PRO A 123 0.78 -8.33 6.62
CA PRO A 123 1.10 -8.46 8.04
C PRO A 123 1.24 -7.09 8.72
N TYR A 124 0.80 -6.94 9.96
CA TYR A 124 0.95 -5.69 10.73
C TYR A 124 0.24 -4.44 10.18
N PHE A 125 -0.70 -4.60 9.23
CA PHE A 125 -1.47 -3.52 8.63
C PHE A 125 -2.99 -3.77 8.76
N PRO A 126 -3.80 -2.75 9.08
CA PRO A 126 -3.40 -1.57 9.85
C PRO A 126 -2.87 -1.99 11.24
N PRO A 127 -2.04 -1.15 11.89
CA PRO A 127 -1.55 -1.46 13.23
C PRO A 127 -2.70 -1.27 14.23
N LYS A 128 -2.75 -2.08 15.30
CA LYS A 128 -3.67 -1.79 16.40
C LYS A 128 -3.30 -0.47 17.09
N ASP A 129 -4.27 0.22 17.68
CA ASP A 129 -4.09 1.52 18.36
C ASP A 129 -2.99 1.54 19.42
N ASP A 130 -2.74 0.41 20.09
CA ASP A 130 -1.75 0.26 21.15
C ASP A 130 -0.47 -0.45 20.67
N ALA A 131 -0.33 -0.71 19.37
CA ALA A 131 0.83 -1.42 18.83
C ALA A 131 2.14 -0.63 19.10
N PRO A 132 3.20 -1.31 19.57
CA PRO A 132 4.48 -0.67 19.82
C PRO A 132 5.18 -0.32 18.50
N GLY A 133 5.75 0.89 18.43
CA GLY A 133 6.39 1.38 17.21
C GLY A 133 5.40 1.79 16.13
N ARG A 134 4.13 2.02 16.49
CA ARG A 134 3.11 2.50 15.56
C ARG A 134 3.41 3.92 15.07
N CYS A 135 2.85 4.28 13.94
CA CYS A 135 2.81 5.66 13.50
C CYS A 135 1.91 6.52 14.42
N SER A 136 2.31 7.76 14.69
CA SER A 136 1.55 8.71 15.53
C SER A 136 0.17 9.03 14.96
N CYS A 137 0.05 8.93 13.63
CA CYS A 137 -1.21 8.91 12.90
C CYS A 137 -1.47 7.50 12.39
N ALA A 138 -2.68 6.99 12.54
CA ALA A 138 -3.11 5.70 12.02
C ALA A 138 -3.30 5.75 10.49
N ILE A 139 -2.24 6.04 9.73
CA ILE A 139 -2.30 6.26 8.28
C ILE A 139 -2.85 5.05 7.51
N GLY A 140 -2.61 3.84 8.03
CA GLY A 140 -3.21 2.62 7.48
C GLY A 140 -4.74 2.63 7.58
N ASP A 141 -5.28 3.02 8.74
CA ASP A 141 -6.72 3.16 8.96
C ASP A 141 -7.31 4.33 8.17
N VAL A 142 -6.59 5.45 8.05
CA VAL A 142 -7.02 6.57 7.20
C VAL A 142 -7.21 6.09 5.77
N TYR A 143 -6.21 5.41 5.22
CA TYR A 143 -6.30 4.89 3.86
C TYR A 143 -7.39 3.82 3.71
N TYR A 144 -7.54 2.95 4.72
CA TYR A 144 -8.61 1.95 4.74
C TYR A 144 -9.99 2.61 4.68
N ASN A 145 -10.28 3.59 5.54
CA ASN A 145 -11.55 4.30 5.58
C ASN A 145 -11.83 5.09 4.29
N MET A 146 -10.79 5.63 3.67
CA MET A 146 -10.90 6.28 2.35
C MET A 146 -11.24 5.29 1.23
N TYR A 147 -10.76 4.05 1.31
CA TYR A 147 -11.06 3.02 0.32
C TYR A 147 -12.42 2.37 0.59
N GLU A 148 -12.75 2.12 1.86
CA GLU A 148 -14.01 1.56 2.33
C GLU A 148 -15.20 2.42 1.89
N SER A 149 -15.03 3.73 1.76
CA SER A 149 -16.10 4.60 1.25
C SER A 149 -16.66 4.18 -0.11
N LEU A 150 -15.85 3.55 -0.96
CA LEU A 150 -16.29 3.01 -2.26
C LEU A 150 -17.18 1.78 -2.10
N ASP A 151 -16.88 0.93 -1.12
CA ASP A 151 -17.71 -0.23 -0.80
C ASP A 151 -19.02 0.21 -0.14
N LEU A 152 -18.93 1.15 0.80
CA LEU A 152 -20.11 1.75 1.45
C LEU A 152 -21.04 2.44 0.46
N ASP A 153 -20.52 3.12 -0.57
CA ASP A 153 -21.35 3.67 -1.66
C ASP A 153 -22.14 2.57 -2.38
N ASN A 154 -21.49 1.49 -2.78
CA ASN A 154 -22.15 0.36 -3.45
C ASN A 154 -23.18 -0.31 -2.53
N HIS A 155 -22.85 -0.48 -1.25
CA HIS A 155 -23.74 -1.06 -0.26
C HIS A 155 -24.97 -0.16 -0.03
N CYS A 156 -24.77 1.14 0.16
CA CYS A 156 -25.82 2.13 0.31
C CYS A 156 -26.78 2.11 -0.89
N GLN A 157 -26.25 2.14 -2.12
CA GLN A 157 -27.07 2.09 -3.32
C GLN A 157 -27.85 0.78 -3.45
N THR A 158 -27.25 -0.35 -3.11
CA THR A 158 -27.91 -1.67 -3.15
C THR A 158 -29.04 -1.72 -2.13
N TYR A 159 -28.75 -1.36 -0.89
CA TYR A 159 -29.72 -1.33 0.21
C TYR A 159 -30.91 -0.42 -0.11
N ILE A 160 -30.65 0.80 -0.58
CA ILE A 160 -31.71 1.74 -0.95
C ILE A 160 -32.58 1.21 -2.08
N ASN A 161 -31.99 0.58 -3.10
CA ASN A 161 -32.78 0.00 -4.18
C ASN A 161 -33.71 -1.12 -3.67
N GLU A 162 -33.24 -1.94 -2.74
CA GLU A 162 -34.06 -2.97 -2.10
C GLU A 162 -35.19 -2.36 -1.27
N GLU A 163 -34.90 -1.36 -0.44
CA GLU A 163 -35.88 -0.69 0.41
C GLU A 163 -36.92 0.11 -0.40
N LEU A 164 -36.51 0.75 -1.50
CA LEU A 164 -37.42 1.42 -2.45
C LEU A 164 -38.36 0.41 -3.11
N ASN A 165 -37.83 -0.72 -3.58
CA ASN A 165 -38.63 -1.78 -4.21
C ASN A 165 -39.59 -2.44 -3.22
N ALA A 166 -39.21 -2.52 -1.94
CA ALA A 166 -40.06 -2.99 -0.86
C ALA A 166 -41.11 -1.95 -0.41
N GLY A 167 -40.97 -0.68 -0.83
CA GLY A 167 -41.83 0.43 -0.40
C GLY A 167 -41.60 0.85 1.06
N ALA A 168 -40.46 0.48 1.65
CA ALA A 168 -40.10 0.77 3.02
C ALA A 168 -39.55 2.19 3.19
N ILE A 169 -38.93 2.74 2.14
CA ILE A 169 -38.54 4.15 2.04
C ILE A 169 -39.22 4.82 0.85
N THR A 170 -39.30 6.15 0.88
CA THR A 170 -39.87 6.97 -0.20
C THR A 170 -38.79 7.82 -0.86
N GLY A 171 -39.02 8.25 -2.11
CA GLY A 171 -38.06 9.07 -2.86
C GLY A 171 -37.84 8.53 -4.26
N THR A 172 -36.81 9.05 -4.94
CA THR A 172 -36.39 8.56 -6.25
C THR A 172 -35.02 7.93 -6.15
N ALA A 173 -34.76 6.87 -6.93
CA ALA A 173 -33.43 6.25 -6.99
C ALA A 173 -32.33 7.29 -7.24
N GLY A 174 -32.58 8.27 -8.12
CA GLY A 174 -31.63 9.34 -8.40
C GLY A 174 -31.32 10.28 -7.22
N SER A 175 -32.29 10.56 -6.33
CA SER A 175 -32.03 11.36 -5.11
C SER A 175 -31.08 10.61 -4.19
N TRP A 176 -31.43 9.35 -3.93
CA TRP A 176 -30.67 8.52 -3.02
C TRP A 176 -29.28 8.15 -3.54
N THR A 177 -29.11 7.96 -4.86
CA THR A 177 -27.77 7.81 -5.47
C THR A 177 -26.90 9.03 -5.18
N ASN A 178 -27.46 10.24 -5.21
CA ASN A 178 -26.69 11.44 -4.85
C ASN A 178 -26.35 11.46 -3.36
N GLU A 179 -27.30 11.12 -2.49
CA GLU A 179 -27.07 11.09 -1.04
C GLU A 179 -26.00 10.06 -0.64
N CYS A 180 -26.08 8.82 -1.15
CA CYS A 180 -25.04 7.79 -0.96
C CYS A 180 -23.67 8.30 -1.46
N GLY A 181 -23.60 8.81 -2.69
CA GLY A 181 -22.34 9.28 -3.26
C GLY A 181 -21.73 10.46 -2.50
N CYS A 182 -22.55 11.41 -2.03
CA CYS A 182 -22.10 12.53 -1.21
C CYS A 182 -21.63 12.08 0.18
N CYS A 183 -22.33 11.13 0.81
CA CYS A 183 -21.93 10.58 2.11
C CYS A 183 -20.69 9.71 2.03
N ALA A 184 -20.52 8.92 0.97
CA ALA A 184 -19.29 8.18 0.68
C ALA A 184 -18.11 9.13 0.47
N ALA A 185 -18.29 10.18 -0.34
CA ALA A 185 -17.24 11.16 -0.53
C ALA A 185 -16.88 11.89 0.77
N SER A 186 -17.89 12.22 1.59
CA SER A 186 -17.69 12.82 2.90
C SER A 186 -16.98 11.87 3.87
N HIS A 187 -17.33 10.58 3.88
CA HIS A 187 -16.65 9.55 4.66
C HIS A 187 -15.14 9.53 4.37
N ALA A 188 -14.79 9.51 3.07
CA ALA A 188 -13.39 9.50 2.66
C ALA A 188 -12.61 10.76 3.10
N VAL A 189 -13.17 11.97 2.92
CA VAL A 189 -12.46 13.20 3.29
C VAL A 189 -12.43 13.43 4.80
N SER A 190 -13.40 12.86 5.54
CA SER A 190 -13.50 13.01 7.00
C SER A 190 -12.61 12.02 7.74
N ALA A 191 -12.15 10.95 7.10
CA ALA A 191 -11.30 9.93 7.72
C ALA A 191 -9.98 10.48 8.30
N LEU A 192 -9.28 11.36 7.56
CA LEU A 192 -8.01 11.93 8.05
C LEU A 192 -8.21 12.78 9.31
N PRO A 193 -9.08 13.82 9.33
CA PRO A 193 -9.26 14.62 10.55
C PRO A 193 -9.92 13.84 11.70
N ASP A 194 -10.62 12.73 11.42
CA ASP A 194 -11.19 11.85 12.45
C ASP A 194 -10.13 10.99 13.16
N LEU A 195 -9.22 10.39 12.40
CA LEU A 195 -8.19 9.50 12.92
C LEU A 195 -6.90 10.24 13.30
N CYS A 196 -6.62 11.37 12.66
CA CYS A 196 -5.37 12.12 12.77
C CYS A 196 -5.62 13.64 12.75
N PRO A 197 -6.37 14.18 13.74
CA PRO A 197 -6.76 15.59 13.76
C PRO A 197 -5.57 16.57 13.78
N ASP A 198 -4.47 16.20 14.42
CA ASP A 198 -3.30 17.06 14.61
C ASP A 198 -2.24 16.94 13.49
N THR A 199 -2.42 16.00 12.57
CA THR A 199 -1.43 15.67 11.53
C THR A 199 -1.49 16.63 10.35
N ASP A 200 -0.32 17.12 9.94
CA ASP A 200 -0.12 17.79 8.66
C ASP A 200 -0.15 16.73 7.53
N PRO A 201 -1.13 16.77 6.60
CA PRO A 201 -1.23 15.80 5.54
C PRO A 201 0.00 15.79 4.62
N THR A 202 0.72 16.91 4.51
CA THR A 202 1.94 16.98 3.69
C THR A 202 3.10 16.17 4.27
N SER A 203 3.03 15.81 5.55
CA SER A 203 4.00 14.91 6.19
C SER A 203 3.78 13.42 5.86
N ILE A 204 2.60 13.07 5.32
CA ILE A 204 2.29 11.72 4.85
C ILE A 204 2.82 11.59 3.42
N GLY A 205 3.83 10.75 3.21
CA GLY A 205 4.62 10.69 1.97
C GLY A 205 3.80 10.35 0.72
N TYR A 206 2.66 9.68 0.88
CA TYR A 206 1.75 9.37 -0.21
C TYR A 206 0.59 10.37 -0.39
N TRP A 207 0.39 11.33 0.52
CA TRP A 207 -0.79 12.22 0.53
C TRP A 207 -0.96 13.01 -0.77
N SER A 208 0.12 13.63 -1.25
CA SER A 208 0.15 14.34 -2.54
C SER A 208 -0.16 13.46 -3.76
N LYS A 209 -0.16 12.13 -3.58
CA LYS A 209 -0.46 11.12 -4.61
C LYS A 209 -1.83 10.47 -4.40
N ILE A 210 -2.56 10.80 -3.32
CA ILE A 210 -3.91 10.32 -3.07
C ILE A 210 -4.89 11.12 -3.93
N SER A 211 -5.02 10.71 -5.19
CA SER A 211 -6.11 11.21 -6.05
C SER A 211 -7.48 10.97 -5.42
N LEU A 212 -7.64 9.96 -4.55
CA LEU A 212 -8.89 9.70 -3.85
C LEU A 212 -9.36 10.88 -2.98
N TYR A 213 -8.47 11.58 -2.26
CA TYR A 213 -8.88 12.71 -1.42
C TYR A 213 -9.42 13.83 -2.31
N ASP A 214 -8.63 14.27 -3.28
CA ASP A 214 -8.99 15.35 -4.19
C ASP A 214 -10.23 15.01 -5.02
N ASN A 215 -10.36 13.77 -5.50
CA ASN A 215 -11.54 13.31 -6.22
C ASN A 215 -12.80 13.38 -5.35
N ASN A 216 -12.72 12.97 -4.08
CA ASN A 216 -13.85 13.05 -3.16
C ASN A 216 -14.19 14.51 -2.80
N VAL A 217 -13.18 15.38 -2.62
CA VAL A 217 -13.41 16.83 -2.50
C VAL A 217 -14.13 17.38 -3.73
N GLN A 218 -13.72 16.98 -4.95
CA GLN A 218 -14.40 17.38 -6.18
C GLN A 218 -15.84 16.86 -6.27
N VAL A 219 -16.11 15.65 -5.77
CA VAL A 219 -17.48 15.12 -5.66
C VAL A 219 -18.30 15.99 -4.72
N LEU A 220 -17.75 16.35 -3.56
CA LEU A 220 -18.42 17.22 -2.59
C LEU A 220 -18.65 18.65 -3.09
N GLN A 221 -17.80 19.15 -3.99
CA GLN A 221 -17.94 20.45 -4.66
C GLN A 221 -19.03 20.46 -5.74
N ARG A 222 -19.60 19.30 -6.11
CA ARG A 222 -20.74 19.30 -7.03
C ARG A 222 -21.91 19.98 -6.36
N THR A 223 -22.62 20.81 -7.12
CA THR A 223 -23.80 21.56 -6.63
C THR A 223 -24.83 20.68 -5.93
N VAL A 224 -24.97 19.41 -6.34
CA VAL A 224 -25.86 18.46 -5.65
C VAL A 224 -25.42 18.17 -4.21
N CYS A 225 -24.13 17.89 -3.98
CA CYS A 225 -23.62 17.61 -2.63
C CYS A 225 -23.59 18.87 -1.77
N GLU A 226 -23.19 20.02 -2.34
CA GLU A 226 -23.24 21.29 -1.63
C GLU A 226 -24.66 21.63 -1.14
N ASN A 227 -25.66 21.42 -2.01
CA ASN A 227 -27.07 21.64 -1.65
C ASN A 227 -27.56 20.64 -0.60
N LEU A 228 -27.12 19.39 -0.65
CA LEU A 228 -27.51 18.38 0.35
C LEU A 228 -26.89 18.68 1.72
N PHE A 229 -25.59 18.99 1.78
CA PHE A 229 -24.92 19.33 3.04
C PHE A 229 -25.42 20.65 3.64
N SER A 230 -25.72 21.66 2.82
CA SER A 230 -26.35 22.90 3.30
C SER A 230 -27.79 22.71 3.83
N GLN A 231 -28.43 21.61 3.46
CA GLN A 231 -29.72 21.17 4.00
C GLN A 231 -29.58 20.20 5.19
N ASN A 232 -28.38 20.06 5.74
CA ASN A 232 -28.05 19.16 6.86
C ASN A 232 -28.27 17.67 6.52
N LEU A 233 -27.79 17.21 5.35
CA LEU A 233 -27.67 15.78 5.07
C LEU A 233 -26.97 15.07 6.24
N ASP A 234 -27.67 14.11 6.84
CA ASP A 234 -27.15 13.29 7.94
C ASP A 234 -26.75 11.92 7.39
N CYS A 235 -25.45 11.74 7.16
CA CYS A 235 -24.90 10.49 6.64
C CYS A 235 -25.00 9.32 7.64
N THR A 236 -25.21 9.60 8.93
CA THR A 236 -25.36 8.56 9.96
C THR A 236 -26.78 8.04 10.08
N ALA A 237 -27.76 8.81 9.57
CA ALA A 237 -29.15 8.42 9.61
C ALA A 237 -29.46 7.27 8.65
N SER A 238 -30.41 6.43 9.04
CA SER A 238 -31.01 5.44 8.14
C SER A 238 -31.74 6.17 6.99
N PRO A 239 -31.61 5.72 5.74
CA PRO A 239 -31.01 4.45 5.29
C PRO A 239 -29.51 4.50 4.96
N LEU A 240 -28.84 5.64 5.13
CA LEU A 240 -27.45 5.85 4.68
C LEU A 240 -26.43 5.13 5.59
N ASN A 241 -26.60 5.22 6.92
CA ASN A 241 -25.86 4.45 7.93
C ASN A 241 -24.31 4.47 7.81
N TYR A 242 -23.72 5.58 7.38
CA TYR A 242 -22.26 5.75 7.41
C TYR A 242 -21.79 6.03 8.84
N SER A 243 -20.59 5.55 9.18
CA SER A 243 -19.95 5.79 10.47
C SER A 243 -18.46 6.03 10.28
N LEU A 244 -17.86 6.89 11.11
CA LEU A 244 -16.40 7.01 11.19
C LEU A 244 -15.89 6.33 12.48
N PRO A 245 -14.59 6.00 12.55
CA PRO A 245 -14.03 5.32 13.72
C PRO A 245 -14.17 6.08 15.05
N ASN A 246 -13.90 7.39 15.06
CA ASN A 246 -13.82 8.18 16.29
C ASN A 246 -14.94 9.21 16.45
N SER A 247 -15.61 9.58 15.36
CA SER A 247 -16.67 10.59 15.37
C SER A 247 -17.83 10.23 14.45
N ASN A 248 -18.84 11.09 14.44
CA ASN A 248 -19.96 11.02 13.51
C ASN A 248 -20.03 12.30 12.66
N THR A 249 -18.88 12.96 12.46
CA THR A 249 -18.83 14.26 11.79
C THR A 249 -18.47 14.07 10.33
N PHE A 250 -19.44 14.34 9.47
CA PHE A 250 -19.30 14.26 8.02
C PHE A 250 -19.19 15.67 7.43
N TYR A 251 -18.08 15.94 6.75
CA TYR A 251 -17.82 17.24 6.14
C TYR A 251 -18.24 17.29 4.67
N GLY A 252 -18.88 18.38 4.27
CA GLY A 252 -19.02 18.79 2.87
C GLY A 252 -17.83 19.65 2.43
N ALA A 253 -17.80 20.05 1.16
CA ALA A 253 -16.66 20.78 0.59
C ALA A 253 -16.39 22.15 1.24
N GLN A 254 -17.42 22.81 1.76
CA GLN A 254 -17.33 24.17 2.30
C GLN A 254 -16.99 24.21 3.80
N ASN A 255 -17.04 23.07 4.48
CA ASN A 255 -16.82 22.94 5.92
C ASN A 255 -15.74 21.90 6.26
N LEU A 256 -14.84 21.59 5.32
CA LEU A 256 -13.67 20.77 5.61
C LEU A 256 -12.87 21.40 6.76
N PRO A 257 -12.48 20.62 7.79
CA PRO A 257 -11.70 21.14 8.89
C PRO A 257 -10.32 21.57 8.40
N ALA A 258 -9.71 22.53 9.10
CA ALA A 258 -8.29 22.75 8.95
C ALA A 258 -7.56 21.49 9.44
N PHE A 259 -6.58 21.03 8.67
CA PHE A 259 -5.69 19.99 9.15
C PHE A 259 -4.75 20.53 10.22
N GLY A 260 -4.23 19.63 11.04
CA GLY A 260 -3.19 19.97 11.99
C GLY A 260 -1.85 20.27 11.31
N THR A 261 -0.83 20.48 12.14
CA THR A 261 0.50 20.94 11.70
C THR A 261 1.62 20.00 12.12
N GLU A 262 1.31 18.89 12.80
CA GLU A 262 2.30 17.96 13.31
C GLU A 262 2.74 16.98 12.22
N SER A 263 4.05 16.73 12.15
CA SER A 263 4.56 15.67 11.28
C SER A 263 4.33 14.30 11.91
N ILE A 264 4.05 13.29 11.08
CA ILE A 264 3.97 11.91 11.57
C ILE A 264 5.31 11.41 12.12
N SER A 265 5.25 10.57 13.16
CA SER A 265 6.44 9.98 13.77
C SER A 265 6.14 8.63 14.41
N ASN A 266 7.15 7.81 14.64
CA ASN A 266 6.99 6.50 15.28
C ASN A 266 6.90 6.63 16.81
N VAL A 267 5.93 5.95 17.41
CA VAL A 267 5.64 5.96 18.85
C VAL A 267 5.99 4.61 19.47
N GLY A 268 7.04 4.60 20.29
CA GLY A 268 7.56 3.38 20.92
C GLY A 268 8.38 2.52 19.95
N SER A 269 8.58 1.26 20.31
CA SER A 269 9.36 0.32 19.50
C SER A 269 8.97 -1.13 19.81
N MET A 270 8.90 -1.97 18.78
CA MET A 270 8.64 -3.39 18.95
C MET A 270 9.93 -4.14 19.29
N THR A 271 9.93 -4.88 20.41
CA THR A 271 11.13 -5.58 20.92
C THR A 271 11.14 -7.08 20.64
N THR A 272 10.00 -7.64 20.24
CA THR A 272 9.83 -9.06 19.92
C THR A 272 8.92 -9.22 18.70
N PRO A 273 9.20 -10.13 17.76
CA PRO A 273 8.33 -10.37 16.61
C PRO A 273 6.98 -10.93 17.07
N ALA A 274 5.88 -10.61 16.39
CA ALA A 274 4.57 -11.15 16.75
C ALA A 274 4.45 -12.66 16.47
N ALA A 275 5.22 -13.16 15.51
CA ALA A 275 5.36 -14.57 15.20
C ALA A 275 6.75 -14.86 14.61
N ALA A 276 7.28 -16.07 14.84
CA ALA A 276 8.55 -16.50 14.25
C ALA A 276 8.44 -16.74 12.74
N THR A 277 7.28 -17.18 12.27
CA THR A 277 6.99 -17.42 10.86
C THR A 277 5.63 -16.85 10.52
N ILE A 278 5.56 -16.09 9.44
CA ILE A 278 4.33 -15.49 8.91
C ILE A 278 4.17 -15.95 7.46
N VAL A 279 3.06 -16.62 7.16
CA VAL A 279 2.66 -16.96 5.80
C VAL A 279 1.53 -16.03 5.40
N TRP A 280 1.69 -15.33 4.30
CA TRP A 280 0.74 -14.31 3.86
C TRP A 280 0.76 -14.19 2.34
N SER A 281 -0.22 -13.52 1.76
CA SER A 281 -0.24 -13.20 0.33
C SER A 281 -0.71 -11.77 0.15
N LEU A 282 -0.15 -11.06 -0.82
CA LEU A 282 -0.51 -9.68 -1.10
C LEU A 282 -1.99 -9.53 -1.52
N VAL A 283 -2.50 -10.52 -2.25
CA VAL A 283 -3.88 -10.54 -2.75
C VAL A 283 -4.35 -11.98 -2.92
N ASN A 284 -5.66 -12.23 -2.81
CA ASN A 284 -6.22 -13.55 -3.08
C ASN A 284 -5.84 -14.06 -4.46
N GLY A 285 -5.29 -15.28 -4.51
CA GLY A 285 -4.79 -15.90 -5.74
C GLY A 285 -3.36 -15.51 -6.11
N PHE A 286 -2.74 -14.56 -5.39
CA PHE A 286 -1.31 -14.27 -5.53
C PHE A 286 -0.50 -15.31 -4.73
N PRO A 287 0.70 -15.73 -5.20
CA PRO A 287 1.51 -16.73 -4.50
C PRO A 287 1.82 -16.30 -3.06
N ALA A 288 1.62 -17.20 -2.11
CA ALA A 288 1.93 -16.94 -0.71
C ALA A 288 3.44 -16.72 -0.52
N ALA A 289 3.78 -15.71 0.26
CA ALA A 289 5.11 -15.46 0.78
C ALA A 289 5.24 -16.00 2.21
N THR A 290 6.44 -16.46 2.55
CA THR A 290 6.79 -16.88 3.92
C THR A 290 7.90 -15.98 4.42
N ALA A 291 7.64 -15.25 5.51
CA ALA A 291 8.63 -14.48 6.23
C ALA A 291 9.01 -15.24 7.51
N ILE A 292 10.32 -15.37 7.76
CA ILE A 292 10.87 -15.92 9.00
C ILE A 292 11.55 -14.77 9.72
N ALA A 293 11.12 -14.48 10.94
CA ALA A 293 11.60 -13.35 11.72
C ALA A 293 13.07 -13.53 12.12
N ALA A 294 13.93 -12.61 11.69
CA ALA A 294 15.34 -12.58 12.05
C ALA A 294 15.51 -12.41 13.58
N GLY A 295 16.40 -13.20 14.17
CA GLY A 295 16.65 -13.16 15.63
C GLY A 295 15.49 -13.66 16.50
N GLY A 296 14.37 -14.09 15.90
CA GLY A 296 13.21 -14.61 16.60
C GLY A 296 13.41 -16.05 17.09
N SER A 297 14.15 -16.26 18.17
CA SER A 297 13.83 -17.39 19.04
C SER A 297 12.62 -16.97 19.88
N LEU A 298 11.42 -17.31 19.40
CA LEU A 298 10.34 -17.59 20.34
C LEU A 298 10.80 -18.84 21.11
N ASP A 299 10.88 -18.76 22.44
CA ASP A 299 11.39 -19.87 23.26
C ASP A 299 10.85 -21.24 22.79
N SER A 300 11.80 -22.15 22.65
CA SER A 300 11.77 -23.25 21.71
C SER A 300 10.81 -24.38 22.07
N GLY A 301 10.13 -24.90 21.05
CA GLY A 301 9.48 -26.21 21.07
C GLY A 301 9.75 -26.98 19.78
N GLY A 302 11.01 -27.36 19.53
CA GLY A 302 11.36 -28.36 18.50
C GLY A 302 12.49 -27.94 17.57
N SER A 303 13.67 -28.53 17.75
CA SER A 303 14.79 -28.45 16.83
C SER A 303 14.40 -28.97 15.44
N GLY A 304 14.53 -28.12 14.42
CA GLY A 304 14.40 -28.50 13.03
C GLY A 304 15.25 -27.59 12.15
N SER A 305 16.51 -27.96 11.94
CA SER A 305 17.40 -27.36 10.95
C SER A 305 16.68 -27.33 9.60
N SER A 306 16.35 -26.13 9.11
CA SER A 306 15.74 -25.94 7.81
C SER A 306 16.76 -25.29 6.89
N SER A 307 17.41 -26.13 6.09
CA SER A 307 18.27 -25.73 4.98
C SER A 307 17.50 -24.84 4.01
N ALA A 308 18.16 -23.79 3.53
CA ALA A 308 17.69 -22.96 2.42
C ALA A 308 17.37 -23.84 1.20
N SER A 309 16.10 -23.86 0.79
CA SER A 309 15.68 -24.41 -0.49
C SER A 309 15.59 -23.28 -1.51
N SER A 310 16.64 -23.15 -2.32
CA SER A 310 16.61 -22.44 -3.58
C SER A 310 15.58 -23.13 -4.50
N GLY A 311 14.48 -22.44 -4.81
CA GLY A 311 13.50 -22.88 -5.80
C GLY A 311 14.05 -22.69 -7.21
N ALA A 312 14.85 -23.64 -7.68
CA ALA A 312 15.26 -23.73 -9.09
C ALA A 312 14.26 -24.59 -9.87
N VAL A 313 13.83 -24.05 -11.01
CA VAL A 313 12.97 -24.62 -12.04
C VAL A 313 13.39 -26.04 -12.47
N SER A 314 12.38 -26.91 -12.53
CA SER A 314 12.46 -28.30 -12.99
C SER A 314 12.90 -28.40 -14.46
N SER A 315 13.92 -29.19 -14.73
CA SER A 315 14.18 -29.75 -16.06
C SER A 315 14.68 -31.18 -15.90
N ASN A 316 14.02 -32.04 -16.67
CA ASN A 316 13.95 -33.48 -16.58
C ASN A 316 15.21 -34.14 -17.16
N ALA A 317 15.97 -34.90 -16.37
CA ALA A 317 16.86 -35.97 -16.86
C ALA A 317 17.34 -36.88 -15.70
N SER A 318 17.13 -38.17 -15.86
CA SER A 318 17.66 -39.29 -15.06
C SER A 318 18.30 -40.28 -16.06
N PRO A 319 19.09 -41.31 -15.69
CA PRO A 319 19.70 -41.65 -14.40
C PRO A 319 21.22 -42.01 -14.49
N SER A 320 21.77 -42.60 -13.41
CA SER A 320 23.08 -43.29 -13.22
C SER A 320 24.22 -42.41 -12.67
N THR A 321 25.04 -42.78 -11.67
CA THR A 321 25.25 -44.02 -10.89
C THR A 321 26.07 -43.68 -9.63
N THR A 322 25.79 -44.37 -8.52
CA THR A 322 26.69 -44.76 -7.40
C THR A 322 28.08 -44.11 -7.27
N SER A 323 28.39 -43.53 -6.10
CA SER A 323 29.29 -44.14 -5.08
C SER A 323 29.59 -43.20 -3.91
N SER A 324 29.54 -43.80 -2.72
CA SER A 324 29.90 -43.25 -1.41
C SER A 324 31.41 -43.00 -1.25
N ALA A 325 31.80 -41.98 -0.49
CA ALA A 325 33.03 -42.02 0.32
C ALA A 325 33.02 -40.93 1.41
N THR A 326 32.96 -41.41 2.64
CA THR A 326 33.25 -40.76 3.91
C THR A 326 34.72 -40.34 3.99
N SER A 327 35.04 -39.18 4.56
CA SER A 327 36.25 -39.03 5.38
C SER A 327 36.22 -37.77 6.24
N THR A 328 36.89 -37.90 7.38
CA THR A 328 36.74 -37.19 8.63
C THR A 328 37.96 -36.30 8.86
N GLY A 329 37.76 -35.15 9.51
CA GLY A 329 38.68 -34.60 10.51
C GLY A 329 39.74 -33.60 10.04
N GLY A 330 39.89 -32.52 10.82
CA GLY A 330 41.13 -31.75 10.86
C GLY A 330 40.95 -30.25 11.11
N SER A 331 40.65 -29.87 12.35
CA SER A 331 40.73 -28.49 12.83
C SER A 331 42.14 -27.90 12.67
N SER A 332 42.24 -26.63 12.33
CA SER A 332 43.41 -25.78 12.63
C SER A 332 42.98 -24.33 12.76
N ASN A 333 43.17 -23.84 13.97
CA ASN A 333 42.90 -22.50 14.45
C ASN A 333 44.01 -21.54 13.97
N SER A 334 43.69 -20.34 13.49
CA SER A 334 44.57 -19.17 13.63
C SER A 334 43.78 -17.88 13.49
N SER A 335 43.76 -17.16 14.60
CA SER A 335 43.31 -15.79 14.79
C SER A 335 44.31 -14.78 14.20
N SER A 336 43.83 -13.65 13.66
CA SER A 336 44.23 -12.29 14.11
C SER A 336 43.67 -11.14 13.26
N SER A 337 43.14 -10.15 14.01
CA SER A 337 43.21 -8.68 13.85
C SER A 337 42.61 -7.94 12.63
N SER A 338 41.44 -7.33 12.88
CA SER A 338 41.15 -5.87 12.91
C SER A 338 41.87 -4.88 11.99
N SER A 339 41.10 -4.13 11.19
CA SER A 339 41.25 -2.69 10.87
C SER A 339 39.94 -2.21 10.21
N SER A 340 39.10 -1.40 10.88
CA SER A 340 39.07 0.07 10.95
C SER A 340 38.47 0.77 9.71
N GLY A 341 37.34 1.44 9.92
CA GLY A 341 37.08 2.80 9.44
C GLY A 341 36.58 2.98 8.00
N GLY A 342 35.32 3.38 7.85
CA GLY A 342 34.78 3.89 6.59
C GLY A 342 33.30 4.25 6.68
N ALA A 343 32.97 5.34 7.37
CA ALA A 343 31.66 5.97 7.27
C ALA A 343 31.51 6.57 5.86
N GLY A 344 30.78 5.85 5.00
CA GLY A 344 30.41 6.32 3.66
C GLY A 344 29.02 6.92 3.68
N THR A 345 28.92 8.23 3.86
CA THR A 345 27.73 9.00 3.49
C THR A 345 27.57 8.95 1.97
N VAL A 346 26.51 8.30 1.49
CA VAL A 346 26.12 8.33 0.07
C VAL A 346 25.10 9.47 -0.12
N PRO A 347 25.32 10.38 -1.08
CA PRO A 347 24.42 11.51 -1.32
C PRO A 347 23.14 11.04 -2.02
N LEU A 348 21.99 11.49 -1.51
CA LEU A 348 20.70 11.41 -2.21
C LEU A 348 20.69 12.42 -3.38
N PRO A 349 20.48 12.00 -4.64
CA PRO A 349 20.09 12.93 -5.68
C PRO A 349 18.60 13.25 -5.51
N GLY A 350 18.31 14.45 -5.02
CA GLY A 350 16.97 15.03 -5.13
C GLY A 350 16.62 15.21 -6.60
N PHE A 351 15.52 14.61 -7.05
CA PHE A 351 14.95 14.90 -8.35
C PHE A 351 13.72 15.80 -8.18
N MET A 352 13.82 16.99 -8.80
CA MET A 352 12.68 17.86 -9.04
C MET A 352 11.65 17.17 -9.92
N LEU A 353 10.41 17.22 -9.47
CA LEU A 353 9.23 16.83 -10.23
C LEU A 353 8.98 17.89 -11.31
N VAL A 354 9.23 17.55 -12.58
CA VAL A 354 8.78 18.36 -13.72
C VAL A 354 7.29 18.14 -13.87
N VAL A 355 6.49 19.05 -13.30
CA VAL A 355 5.06 19.16 -13.59
C VAL A 355 4.93 19.64 -15.03
N ALA A 356 4.53 18.74 -15.93
CA ALA A 356 4.02 19.14 -17.23
C ALA A 356 2.68 19.86 -17.02
N ALA A 357 2.72 21.18 -17.04
CA ALA A 357 1.52 22.02 -17.09
C ALA A 357 0.78 21.76 -18.41
N THR A 358 -0.36 21.09 -18.37
CA THR A 358 -1.31 21.08 -19.49
C THR A 358 -2.21 22.29 -19.36
N LEU A 359 -1.93 23.27 -20.21
CA LEU A 359 -2.76 24.45 -20.45
C LEU A 359 -4.18 24.04 -20.83
N ALA A 360 -5.16 24.68 -20.18
CA ALA A 360 -6.55 24.68 -20.59
C ALA A 360 -6.72 25.16 -22.03
N LEU A 361 -7.55 24.46 -22.82
CA LEU A 361 -8.21 25.05 -23.97
C LEU A 361 -9.70 24.68 -23.95
N THR A 362 -10.43 25.75 -23.69
CA THR A 362 -11.86 26.01 -23.62
C THR A 362 -12.79 25.24 -24.55
N VAL A 363 -13.94 24.87 -23.98
CA VAL A 363 -15.23 24.61 -24.63
C VAL A 363 -15.66 25.82 -25.46
N ALA A 364 -16.03 25.60 -26.72
CA ALA A 364 -16.90 26.49 -27.48
C ALA A 364 -18.14 25.69 -27.92
N TRP A 365 -19.30 26.26 -27.60
CA TRP A 365 -20.65 25.76 -27.82
C TRP A 365 -20.97 25.37 -29.27
N LEU A 366 -21.79 24.33 -29.43
CA LEU A 366 -23.12 24.40 -30.09
C LEU A 366 -23.96 23.19 -29.71
#